data_AF-A0A452QLJ1-F1
#
_entry.id   AF-A0A452QLJ1-F1
#
_cell.length_a   1.000
_cell.length_b   1.000
_cell.length_c   1.000
_cell.angle_alpha   90.00
_cell.angle_beta   90.00
_cell.angle_gamma   90.00
#
_symmetry.space_group_name_H-M   'P 1'
#
loop_
_entity.id
_entity.type
_entity.pdbx_description
1 polymer ?
#
loop_
_entity_poly.entity_id
_entity_poly.type
_entity_poly.pdbx_seq_one_letter_code
_entity_poly.pdbx_strand_id
1 'polypeptide(L)'
;MHETIRWGRRGGSVEATPLHLSCLLLVTDEHGTILGIDLLMDGTQESAGKGSGTENLAPRAYALLCHSMACPMGSGDPRKPRQLTVGDAQLHRDLESLVPRLGVKLAKTPMRTWGPRPGFTFASLRARTCHVCHRHSFEVKLTPCPQCSAVLYCGETCLRADWRRCPDDVSHRFWCPRLAGFMERAGELATLPFTYAAEVTSETFNKEAFLASRGLTRGYWTQLSMLIPGPGTPRHPRGSTPALSLLLSGDPYQLLQGDGPAVMPPVPPDPPRALFGSWQDYYTWRGLSLDSPMAVLLTYPLTVYYVITHLVPQSFPELNIQNKQSLKIHVVEAGKEFDLVMVFWELLVLLPHVALELQFVGDGLPPDSDQQHFTLQRDGPEVSVRPGSGVSARLSSSTKEKGGRRDLQIKVSARPYHLLQGPKPDLVIGKSLG
;
A
#
# COMPACT_ATOMS: atom_id res chain seq x y z
N MET A 1 6.55 -28.04 27.41
CA MET A 1 6.20 -29.43 27.02
C MET A 1 6.09 -29.45 25.51
N HIS A 2 6.95 -30.22 24.85
CA HIS A 2 6.90 -30.46 23.41
C HIS A 2 5.94 -31.63 23.16
N GLU A 3 4.91 -31.44 22.36
CA GLU A 3 4.21 -32.54 21.70
C GLU A 3 4.21 -32.30 20.19
N THR A 4 4.82 -33.24 19.48
CA THR A 4 4.92 -33.27 18.03
C THR A 4 3.89 -34.27 17.52
N ILE A 5 2.78 -33.79 16.95
CA ILE A 5 1.83 -34.64 16.24
C ILE A 5 2.30 -34.76 14.79
N ARG A 6 2.77 -35.97 14.41
CA ARG A 6 3.08 -36.33 13.02
C ARG A 6 1.77 -36.64 12.28
N TRP A 7 1.48 -35.91 11.21
CA TRP A 7 0.55 -36.39 10.17
C TRP A 7 1.34 -36.89 8.96
N GLY A 8 1.04 -38.10 8.51
CA GLY A 8 1.72 -38.77 7.40
C GLY A 8 1.44 -38.11 6.05
N ARG A 9 2.49 -37.96 5.23
CA ARG A 9 2.44 -37.44 3.85
C ARG A 9 1.83 -38.42 2.85
N ARG A 10 1.08 -37.89 1.89
CA ARG A 10 1.22 -38.24 0.46
C ARG A 10 0.61 -37.14 -0.43
N GLY A 11 1.40 -36.62 -1.37
CA GLY A 11 1.00 -35.64 -2.39
C GLY A 11 1.96 -34.46 -2.44
N GLY A 12 2.86 -34.44 -3.43
CA GLY A 12 3.86 -33.39 -3.61
C GLY A 12 3.22 -32.07 -4.05
N SER A 13 2.99 -31.19 -3.09
CA SER A 13 2.93 -29.75 -3.32
C SER A 13 4.28 -29.17 -2.93
N VAL A 14 4.76 -28.17 -3.67
CA VAL A 14 5.89 -27.35 -3.22
C VAL A 14 5.43 -26.65 -1.94
N GLU A 15 5.73 -27.25 -0.78
CA GLU A 15 5.48 -26.64 0.52
C GLU A 15 6.26 -25.32 0.56
N ALA A 16 5.55 -24.19 0.47
CA ALA A 16 6.10 -22.89 0.79
C ALA A 16 6.76 -23.00 2.16
N THR A 17 8.08 -22.75 2.23
CA THR A 17 8.80 -22.71 3.50
C THR A 17 8.09 -21.71 4.41
N PRO A 18 7.61 -22.10 5.60
CA PRO A 18 6.92 -21.18 6.49
C PRO A 18 7.86 -20.03 6.82
N LEU A 19 7.43 -18.79 6.50
CA LEU A 19 8.16 -17.61 6.91
C LEU A 19 8.32 -17.65 8.43
N HIS A 20 9.55 -17.60 8.89
CA HIS A 20 9.84 -17.62 10.32
C HIS A 20 9.71 -16.19 10.86
N LEU A 21 8.77 -15.99 11.77
CA LEU A 21 8.68 -14.74 12.52
C LEU A 21 9.91 -14.66 13.43
N SER A 22 10.80 -13.73 13.14
CA SER A 22 12.06 -13.56 13.88
C SER A 22 11.87 -12.76 15.15
N CYS A 23 10.98 -11.76 15.13
CA CYS A 23 10.64 -10.98 16.32
C CYS A 23 9.20 -10.43 16.27
N LEU A 24 8.56 -10.38 17.45
CA LEU A 24 7.32 -9.63 17.69
C LEU A 24 7.57 -8.61 18.79
N LEU A 25 7.34 -7.34 18.48
CA LEU A 25 7.29 -6.26 19.46
C LEU A 25 5.82 -5.90 19.73
N LEU A 26 5.45 -5.91 21.01
CA LEU A 26 4.10 -5.64 21.45
C LEU A 26 4.11 -4.60 22.58
N VAL A 27 3.31 -3.54 22.43
CA VAL A 27 3.08 -2.54 23.48
C VAL A 27 1.66 -2.69 23.99
N THR A 28 1.49 -2.83 25.30
CA THR A 28 0.16 -2.90 25.94
C THR A 28 0.05 -1.92 27.10
N ASP A 29 -1.19 -1.65 27.53
CA ASP A 29 -1.43 -1.09 28.85
C ASP A 29 -1.34 -2.14 29.97
N GLU A 30 -1.56 -1.71 31.21
CA GLU A 30 -1.53 -2.57 32.41
C GLU A 30 -2.64 -3.62 32.45
N HIS A 31 -3.72 -3.44 31.67
CA HIS A 31 -4.83 -4.37 31.55
C HIS A 31 -4.62 -5.40 30.43
N GLY A 32 -3.56 -5.24 29.63
CA GLY A 32 -3.25 -6.08 28.47
C GLY A 32 -3.91 -5.62 27.16
N THR A 33 -4.46 -4.40 27.11
CA THR A 33 -4.96 -3.82 25.86
C THR A 33 -3.78 -3.49 24.95
N ILE A 34 -3.78 -4.00 23.72
CA ILE A 34 -2.72 -3.71 22.75
C ILE A 34 -2.80 -2.25 22.30
N LEU A 35 -1.67 -1.53 22.41
CA LEU A 35 -1.51 -0.14 21.99
C LEU A 35 -0.69 -0.01 20.70
N GLY A 36 0.16 -1.00 20.40
CA GLY A 36 0.95 -1.06 19.18
C GLY A 36 1.59 -2.43 18.97
N ILE A 37 1.82 -2.78 17.71
CA ILE A 37 2.45 -4.02 17.29
C ILE A 37 3.43 -3.78 16.12
N ASP A 38 4.54 -4.50 16.11
CA ASP A 38 5.53 -4.55 15.03
C ASP A 38 6.04 -6.00 14.91
N LEU A 39 6.14 -6.50 13.67
CA LEU A 39 6.61 -7.85 13.35
C LEU A 39 7.88 -7.74 12.49
N LEU A 40 8.87 -8.57 12.80
CA LEU A 40 10.07 -8.78 12.01
C LEU A 40 10.05 -10.21 11.46
N MET A 41 10.22 -10.34 10.15
CA MET A 41 10.30 -11.63 9.47
C MET A 41 11.77 -11.93 9.14
N ASP A 42 12.21 -13.19 9.30
CA ASP A 42 13.55 -13.59 8.87
C ASP A 42 13.63 -13.49 7.33
N GLY A 43 14.59 -12.70 6.85
CA GLY A 43 14.93 -12.70 5.44
C GLY A 43 15.74 -13.94 5.10
N THR A 44 15.29 -14.77 4.17
CA THR A 44 16.16 -15.75 3.50
C THR A 44 17.17 -14.99 2.64
N GLN A 45 18.26 -14.53 3.26
CA GLN A 45 19.43 -14.05 2.55
C GLN A 45 20.55 -15.07 2.76
N GLU A 46 20.64 -16.03 1.84
CA GLU A 46 21.91 -16.69 1.53
C GLU A 46 22.83 -15.64 0.90
N SER A 47 23.40 -14.77 1.72
CA SER A 47 24.63 -14.06 1.39
C SER A 47 25.68 -14.55 2.37
N ALA A 48 26.64 -15.29 1.85
CA ALA A 48 27.81 -15.76 2.57
C ALA A 48 28.53 -14.57 3.21
N GLY A 49 28.29 -14.37 4.49
CA GLY A 49 28.90 -13.32 5.31
C GLY A 49 28.69 -13.64 6.77
N LYS A 50 29.69 -14.29 7.36
CA LYS A 50 29.75 -14.71 8.76
C LYS A 50 29.60 -13.48 9.68
N GLY A 51 28.40 -13.24 10.18
CA GLY A 51 28.09 -12.23 11.19
C GLY A 51 26.74 -12.52 11.81
N SER A 52 26.71 -13.02 13.04
CA SER A 52 25.52 -13.16 13.87
C SER A 52 24.95 -11.77 14.21
N GLY A 53 24.23 -11.16 13.28
CA GLY A 53 23.58 -9.87 13.48
C GLY A 53 22.22 -10.08 14.13
N THR A 54 22.15 -10.20 15.45
CA THR A 54 20.93 -9.81 16.16
C THR A 54 20.67 -8.34 15.82
N GLU A 55 19.70 -8.07 14.95
CA GLU A 55 19.27 -6.70 14.67
C GLU A 55 19.00 -6.00 16.01
N ASN A 56 19.59 -4.82 16.22
CA ASN A 56 19.31 -4.04 17.42
C ASN A 56 17.83 -3.62 17.39
N LEU A 57 17.01 -4.28 18.23
CA LEU A 57 15.57 -4.05 18.30
C LEU A 57 15.21 -2.74 19.00
N ALA A 58 16.15 -2.10 19.72
CA ALA A 58 15.85 -0.97 20.58
C ALA A 58 15.35 0.27 19.82
N PRO A 59 15.92 0.68 18.67
CA PRO A 59 15.30 1.69 17.84
C PRO A 59 13.85 1.30 17.46
N ARG A 60 13.60 0.03 17.13
CA ARG A 60 12.26 -0.42 16.69
C ARG A 60 11.25 -0.35 17.81
N ALA A 61 11.60 -0.87 18.97
CA ALA A 61 10.78 -0.76 20.17
C ALA A 61 10.56 0.70 20.58
N TYR A 62 11.57 1.57 20.47
CA TYR A 62 11.44 2.99 20.77
C TYR A 62 10.47 3.70 19.81
N ALA A 63 10.57 3.44 18.50
CA ALA A 63 9.67 3.99 17.50
C ALA A 63 8.24 3.49 17.71
N LEU A 64 8.07 2.20 17.96
CA LEU A 64 6.78 1.58 18.29
C LEU A 64 6.15 2.22 19.54
N LEU A 65 6.95 2.45 20.59
CA LEU A 65 6.50 3.11 21.81
C LEU A 65 6.05 4.55 21.53
N CYS A 66 6.85 5.33 20.79
CA CYS A 66 6.48 6.70 20.37
C CYS A 66 5.16 6.71 19.61
N HIS A 67 5.01 5.80 18.65
CA HIS A 67 3.79 5.69 17.87
C HIS A 67 2.60 5.28 18.74
N SER A 68 2.77 4.35 19.67
CA SER A 68 1.72 3.90 20.58
C SER A 68 1.26 5.00 21.55
N MET A 69 2.14 5.96 21.89
CA MET A 69 1.77 7.13 22.70
C MET A 69 0.98 8.17 21.89
N ALA A 70 1.42 8.46 20.67
CA ALA A 70 0.75 9.42 19.80
C ALA A 70 -0.56 8.86 19.22
N CYS A 71 -0.57 7.56 18.92
CA CYS A 71 -1.58 6.86 18.14
C CYS A 71 -1.87 5.43 18.66
N PRO A 72 -2.40 5.27 19.90
CA PRO A 72 -2.70 3.95 20.44
C PRO A 72 -3.77 3.20 19.61
N MET A 73 -3.46 1.95 19.23
CA MET A 73 -4.38 1.04 18.51
C MET A 73 -5.56 0.58 19.37
N GLY A 74 -5.38 0.53 20.70
CA GLY A 74 -6.35 0.04 21.68
C GLY A 74 -7.46 1.03 22.04
N SER A 75 -7.67 2.08 21.25
CA SER A 75 -8.52 3.25 21.50
C SER A 75 -8.03 4.24 22.57
N GLY A 76 -8.68 5.40 22.63
CA GLY A 76 -8.38 6.51 23.55
C GLY A 76 -7.46 7.59 22.98
N ASP A 77 -7.31 8.68 23.74
CA ASP A 77 -6.49 9.83 23.36
C ASP A 77 -4.98 9.53 23.42
N PRO A 78 -4.15 10.33 22.71
CA PRO A 78 -2.71 10.29 22.85
C PRO A 78 -2.32 10.39 24.34
N ARG A 79 -1.47 9.47 24.80
CA ARG A 79 -1.13 9.36 26.22
C ARG A 79 0.31 8.90 26.40
N LYS A 80 0.96 9.45 27.41
CA LYS A 80 2.31 9.07 27.81
C LYS A 80 2.25 8.20 29.08
N PRO A 81 2.82 6.98 29.07
CA PRO A 81 2.87 6.16 30.27
C PRO A 81 3.81 6.77 31.30
N ARG A 82 3.48 6.60 32.59
CA ARG A 82 4.37 7.03 33.69
C ARG A 82 5.58 6.11 33.81
N GLN A 83 5.38 4.82 33.52
CA GLN A 83 6.37 3.77 33.64
C GLN A 83 6.24 2.77 32.49
N LEU A 84 7.36 2.26 32.00
CA LEU A 84 7.46 1.18 31.03
C LEU A 84 8.13 -0.03 31.68
N THR A 85 7.58 -1.22 31.42
CA THR A 85 8.19 -2.50 31.82
C THR A 85 8.42 -3.33 30.57
N VAL A 86 9.60 -3.95 30.45
CA VAL A 86 10.02 -4.68 29.24
C VAL A 86 10.22 -6.16 29.59
N GLY A 87 9.64 -7.07 28.82
CA GLY A 87 9.72 -8.52 29.06
C GLY A 87 11.04 -9.15 28.63
N ASP A 88 11.69 -8.61 27.61
CA ASP A 88 12.97 -9.10 27.12
C ASP A 88 14.15 -8.40 27.82
N ALA A 89 15.12 -9.18 28.32
CA ALA A 89 16.21 -8.67 29.12
C ALA A 89 17.28 -7.91 28.32
N GLN A 90 17.50 -8.27 27.04
CA GLN A 90 18.44 -7.58 26.17
C GLN A 90 17.85 -6.24 25.74
N LEU A 91 16.60 -6.25 25.26
CA LEU A 91 15.86 -5.06 24.87
C LEU A 91 15.69 -4.08 26.04
N HIS A 92 15.47 -4.58 27.26
CA HIS A 92 15.41 -3.74 28.47
C HIS A 92 16.69 -2.93 28.68
N ARG A 93 17.86 -3.56 28.55
CA ARG A 93 19.17 -2.88 28.64
C ARG A 93 19.32 -1.84 27.54
N ASP A 94 19.01 -2.22 26.31
CA ASP A 94 19.21 -1.35 25.15
C ASP A 94 18.27 -0.11 25.20
N LEU A 95 17.09 -0.26 25.79
CA LEU A 95 16.13 0.83 25.98
C LEU A 95 16.43 1.75 27.17
N GLU A 96 17.34 1.38 28.08
CA GLU A 96 17.65 2.14 29.30
C GLU A 96 18.16 3.55 28.99
N SER A 97 18.93 3.71 27.91
CA SER A 97 19.43 5.02 27.46
C SER A 97 18.40 5.83 26.65
N LEU A 98 17.40 5.16 26.06
CA LEU A 98 16.48 5.78 25.10
C LEU A 98 15.18 6.25 25.78
N VAL A 99 14.55 5.38 26.58
CA VAL A 99 13.21 5.63 27.17
C VAL A 99 13.15 6.88 28.06
N PRO A 100 14.17 7.21 28.88
CA PRO A 100 14.15 8.44 29.69
C PRO A 100 14.02 9.72 28.86
N ARG A 101 14.45 9.73 27.59
CA ARG A 101 14.32 10.87 26.67
C ARG A 101 12.86 11.22 26.36
N LEU A 102 11.94 10.27 26.57
CA LEU A 102 10.49 10.48 26.44
C LEU A 102 9.86 11.00 27.73
N GLY A 103 10.62 11.08 28.83
CA GLY A 103 10.09 11.35 30.17
C GLY A 103 9.22 10.21 30.70
N VAL A 104 9.53 8.97 30.30
CA VAL A 104 8.91 7.73 30.79
C VAL A 104 9.91 7.04 31.70
N LYS A 105 9.48 6.55 32.87
CA LYS A 105 10.36 5.80 33.77
C LYS A 105 10.49 4.35 33.28
N LEU A 106 11.70 3.86 33.07
CA LEU A 106 11.90 2.43 32.84
C LEU A 106 11.90 1.69 34.19
N ALA A 107 11.19 0.55 34.28
CA ALA A 107 11.24 -0.30 35.46
C ALA A 107 12.67 -0.81 35.70
N LYS A 108 13.09 -0.89 36.97
CA LYS A 108 14.46 -1.29 37.34
C LYS A 108 14.84 -2.70 36.87
N THR A 109 13.86 -3.58 36.73
CA THR A 109 14.06 -4.97 36.35
C THR A 109 13.14 -5.35 35.19
N PRO A 110 13.59 -6.23 34.27
CA PRO A 110 12.72 -6.81 33.25
C PRO A 110 11.53 -7.54 33.87
N MET A 111 10.42 -7.53 33.15
CA MET A 111 9.20 -8.26 33.50
C MET A 111 9.41 -9.75 33.26
N ARG A 112 9.14 -10.59 34.27
CA ARG A 112 9.36 -12.04 34.15
C ARG A 112 8.10 -12.87 33.91
N THR A 113 6.91 -12.30 34.09
CA THR A 113 5.64 -13.06 34.16
C THR A 113 4.49 -12.45 33.37
N TRP A 114 4.79 -11.67 32.33
CA TRP A 114 3.76 -11.09 31.48
C TRP A 114 3.79 -11.77 30.11
N GLY A 115 2.62 -12.25 29.71
CA GLY A 115 2.38 -12.81 28.40
C GLY A 115 0.89 -12.66 28.06
N PRO A 116 0.54 -12.74 26.78
CA PRO A 116 -0.86 -12.74 26.38
C PRO A 116 -1.62 -13.86 27.10
N ARG A 117 -2.88 -13.61 27.50
CA ARG A 117 -3.69 -14.62 28.23
C ARG A 117 -3.79 -15.92 27.40
N PRO A 118 -3.86 -17.10 28.04
CA PRO A 118 -4.18 -18.34 27.32
C PRO A 118 -5.47 -18.17 26.52
N GLY A 119 -5.41 -18.35 25.20
CA GLY A 119 -6.50 -18.02 24.27
C GLY A 119 -6.35 -16.70 23.49
N PHE A 120 -5.23 -15.98 23.67
CA PHE A 120 -4.88 -14.84 22.82
C PHE A 120 -4.69 -15.31 21.36
N THR A 121 -5.67 -15.02 20.51
CA THR A 121 -5.58 -15.26 19.08
C THR A 121 -5.13 -13.98 18.36
N PHE A 122 -4.10 -14.09 17.53
CA PHE A 122 -3.67 -13.05 16.58
C PHE A 122 -4.77 -12.65 15.56
N ALA A 123 -5.96 -13.26 15.58
CA ALA A 123 -7.16 -12.77 14.91
C ALA A 123 -7.49 -11.29 15.25
N SER A 124 -6.93 -10.78 16.34
CA SER A 124 -6.90 -9.37 16.73
C SER A 124 -6.17 -8.46 15.72
N LEU A 125 -5.39 -8.98 14.77
CA LEU A 125 -4.65 -8.22 13.75
C LEU A 125 -5.51 -7.62 12.63
N ARG A 126 -6.84 -7.56 12.78
CA ARG A 126 -7.71 -6.78 11.89
C ARG A 126 -7.52 -5.29 12.15
N ALA A 127 -6.30 -4.81 11.97
CA ALA A 127 -5.98 -3.41 12.01
C ALA A 127 -6.57 -2.77 10.75
N ARG A 128 -7.31 -1.69 10.97
CA ARG A 128 -7.88 -0.83 9.95
C ARG A 128 -7.42 0.60 10.25
N THR A 129 -7.60 1.50 9.30
CA THR A 129 -7.27 2.91 9.47
C THR A 129 -8.52 3.76 9.60
N CYS A 130 -8.49 4.75 10.49
CA CYS A 130 -9.45 5.85 10.42
C CYS A 130 -9.30 6.59 9.06
N HIS A 131 -10.42 6.85 8.39
CA HIS A 131 -10.40 7.55 7.10
C HIS A 131 -9.82 8.96 7.18
N VAL A 132 -10.00 9.64 8.32
CA VAL A 132 -9.64 11.06 8.47
C VAL A 132 -8.24 11.23 9.03
N CYS A 133 -7.97 10.67 10.21
CA CYS A 133 -6.69 10.86 10.89
C CYS A 133 -5.65 9.79 10.55
N HIS A 134 -6.05 8.76 9.78
CA HIS A 134 -5.19 7.64 9.36
C HIS A 134 -4.55 6.84 10.50
N ARG A 135 -5.00 7.04 11.75
CA ARG A 135 -4.58 6.23 12.89
C ARG A 135 -4.95 4.76 12.65
N HIS A 136 -3.98 3.87 12.85
CA HIS A 136 -4.20 2.42 12.87
C HIS A 136 -4.91 2.04 14.16
N SER A 137 -5.93 1.20 14.05
CA SER A 137 -6.73 0.74 15.18
C SER A 137 -7.31 -0.62 14.86
N PHE A 138 -7.64 -1.41 15.88
CA PHE A 138 -8.40 -2.64 15.66
C PHE A 138 -9.77 -2.32 15.09
N GLU A 139 -10.26 -3.15 14.16
CA GLU A 139 -11.54 -3.00 13.47
C GLU A 139 -12.68 -2.81 14.46
N VAL A 140 -12.69 -3.57 15.56
CA VAL A 140 -13.69 -3.45 16.65
C VAL A 140 -13.68 -2.11 17.39
N LYS A 141 -12.63 -1.30 17.22
CA LYS A 141 -12.46 0.03 17.80
C LYS A 141 -12.73 1.15 16.80
N LEU A 142 -13.01 0.82 15.55
CA LEU A 142 -13.45 1.77 14.55
C LEU A 142 -14.96 1.64 14.35
N THR A 143 -15.62 2.79 14.22
CA THR A 143 -17.05 2.86 13.94
C THR A 143 -17.24 3.06 12.44
N PRO A 144 -17.92 2.14 11.73
CA PRO A 144 -18.31 2.38 10.35
C PRO A 144 -19.36 3.50 10.26
N CYS A 145 -19.39 4.23 9.15
CA CYS A 145 -20.50 5.14 8.85
C CYS A 145 -21.82 4.35 8.90
N PRO A 146 -22.82 4.80 9.67
CA PRO A 146 -24.07 4.05 9.84
C PRO A 146 -24.92 3.97 8.57
N GLN A 147 -24.63 4.78 7.57
CA GLN A 147 -25.38 4.81 6.30
C GLN A 147 -24.72 3.95 5.23
N CYS A 148 -23.46 4.24 4.89
CA CYS A 148 -22.80 3.53 3.80
C CYS A 148 -21.99 2.31 4.24
N SER A 149 -21.61 2.21 5.52
CA SER A 149 -20.68 1.19 6.05
C SER A 149 -19.29 1.13 5.40
N ALA A 150 -19.00 1.93 4.36
CA ALA A 150 -17.73 1.93 3.63
C ALA A 150 -16.58 2.63 4.37
N VAL A 151 -16.89 3.64 5.18
CA VAL A 151 -15.88 4.52 5.80
C VAL A 151 -15.80 4.25 7.29
N LEU A 152 -14.57 4.05 7.79
CA LEU A 152 -14.29 3.75 9.20
C LEU A 152 -13.71 4.97 9.92
N TYR A 153 -14.22 5.28 11.11
CA TYR A 153 -13.77 6.39 11.95
C TYR A 153 -13.31 5.91 13.32
N CYS A 154 -12.29 6.55 13.89
CA CYS A 154 -11.87 6.28 15.26
C CYS A 154 -12.79 6.94 16.32
N GLY A 155 -13.76 7.75 15.88
CA GLY A 155 -14.70 8.44 16.75
C GLY A 155 -15.48 9.55 16.03
N GLU A 156 -16.44 10.11 16.75
CA GLU A 156 -17.40 11.11 16.26
C GLU A 156 -16.72 12.39 15.72
N THR A 157 -15.60 12.79 16.31
CA THR A 157 -14.86 13.98 15.86
C THR A 157 -14.36 13.83 14.42
N CYS A 158 -13.81 12.66 14.07
CA CYS A 158 -13.37 12.37 12.71
C CYS A 158 -14.57 12.28 11.76
N LEU A 159 -15.65 11.59 12.15
CA LEU A 159 -16.87 11.51 11.34
C LEU A 159 -17.42 12.90 11.00
N ARG A 160 -17.57 13.78 11.99
CA ARG A 160 -18.09 15.14 11.77
C ARG A 160 -17.17 16.03 10.95
N ALA A 161 -15.86 15.82 11.04
CA ALA A 161 -14.88 16.54 10.23
C ALA A 161 -15.01 16.14 8.76
N ASP A 162 -15.15 14.84 8.47
CA ASP A 162 -15.32 14.33 7.11
C ASP A 162 -16.68 14.69 6.50
N TRP A 163 -17.74 14.62 7.32
CA TRP A 163 -19.10 14.95 6.92
C TRP A 163 -19.27 16.41 6.46
N ARG A 164 -18.48 17.32 7.05
CA ARG A 164 -18.53 18.77 6.78
C ARG A 164 -17.30 19.28 6.04
N ARG A 165 -16.54 18.38 5.41
CA ARG A 165 -15.37 18.75 4.63
C ARG A 165 -15.80 19.69 3.48
N CYS A 166 -14.95 20.66 3.18
CA CYS A 166 -15.18 21.64 2.12
C CYS A 166 -14.00 21.56 1.13
N PRO A 167 -14.24 21.64 -0.19
CA PRO A 167 -15.54 21.79 -0.86
C PRO A 167 -16.50 20.60 -0.68
N ASP A 168 -17.80 20.80 -0.89
CA ASP A 168 -18.84 19.81 -0.58
C ASP A 168 -18.63 18.48 -1.35
N ASP A 169 -18.09 18.55 -2.57
CA ASP A 169 -17.82 17.42 -3.45
C ASP A 169 -16.65 16.53 -3.01
N VAL A 170 -15.89 16.94 -1.99
CA VAL A 170 -14.89 16.09 -1.30
C VAL A 170 -15.37 15.62 0.07
N SER A 171 -16.58 15.99 0.48
CA SER A 171 -17.15 15.59 1.77
C SER A 171 -17.70 14.18 1.75
N HIS A 172 -17.64 13.51 2.91
CA HIS A 172 -18.33 12.24 3.06
C HIS A 172 -19.83 12.38 2.86
N ARG A 173 -20.43 13.52 3.21
CA ARG A 173 -21.86 13.77 2.98
C ARG A 173 -22.25 13.64 1.51
N PHE A 174 -21.42 14.17 0.61
CA PHE A 174 -21.64 14.07 -0.84
C PHE A 174 -21.43 12.65 -1.37
N TRP A 175 -20.40 11.95 -0.87
CA TRP A 175 -20.04 10.60 -1.34
C TRP A 175 -20.83 9.47 -0.67
N CYS A 176 -21.41 9.68 0.51
CA CYS A 176 -22.05 8.64 1.32
C CYS A 176 -23.12 7.85 0.56
N PRO A 177 -24.06 8.48 -0.20
CA PRO A 177 -25.05 7.72 -0.96
C PRO A 177 -24.43 6.85 -2.08
N ARG A 178 -23.37 7.34 -2.74
CA ARG A 178 -22.66 6.58 -3.78
C ARG A 178 -21.91 5.39 -3.19
N LEU A 179 -21.26 5.61 -2.05
CA LEU A 179 -20.58 4.56 -1.28
C LEU A 179 -21.56 3.50 -0.80
N ALA A 180 -22.75 3.89 -0.35
CA ALA A 180 -23.78 2.94 0.04
C ALA A 180 -24.15 2.03 -1.15
N GLY A 181 -24.37 2.59 -2.34
CA GLY A 181 -24.59 1.80 -3.55
C GLY A 181 -23.41 0.91 -3.95
N PHE A 182 -22.17 1.30 -3.67
CA PHE A 182 -21.01 0.43 -3.87
C PHE A 182 -21.00 -0.72 -2.86
N MET A 183 -21.35 -0.46 -1.60
CA MET A 183 -21.40 -1.48 -0.55
C MET A 183 -22.55 -2.48 -0.75
N GLU A 184 -23.68 -2.07 -1.34
CA GLU A 184 -24.75 -2.98 -1.77
C GLU A 184 -24.24 -4.05 -2.76
N ARG A 185 -23.23 -3.71 -3.55
CA ARG A 185 -22.62 -4.59 -4.55
C ARG A 185 -21.32 -5.24 -4.10
N ALA A 186 -20.89 -5.01 -2.85
CA ALA A 186 -19.61 -5.53 -2.34
C ALA A 186 -19.52 -7.07 -2.42
N GLY A 187 -20.66 -7.77 -2.34
CA GLY A 187 -20.72 -9.23 -2.50
C GLY A 187 -20.26 -9.72 -3.87
N GLU A 188 -20.33 -8.90 -4.93
CA GLU A 188 -19.83 -9.26 -6.27
C GLU A 188 -18.31 -9.44 -6.29
N LEU A 189 -17.58 -8.87 -5.33
CA LEU A 189 -16.13 -9.06 -5.22
C LEU A 189 -15.78 -10.53 -4.89
N ALA A 190 -16.67 -11.27 -4.22
CA ALA A 190 -16.46 -12.67 -3.88
C ALA A 190 -16.58 -13.59 -5.11
N THR A 191 -17.19 -13.09 -6.20
CA THR A 191 -17.39 -13.84 -7.45
C THR A 191 -16.31 -13.58 -8.49
N LEU A 192 -15.30 -12.77 -8.16
CA LEU A 192 -14.13 -12.59 -9.02
C LEU A 192 -13.42 -13.95 -9.23
N PRO A 193 -12.73 -14.14 -10.38
CA PRO A 193 -12.21 -15.45 -10.77
C PRO A 193 -11.00 -15.93 -9.93
N PHE A 194 -10.60 -15.17 -8.91
CA PHE A 194 -9.43 -15.49 -8.09
C PHE A 194 -9.72 -16.61 -7.11
N THR A 195 -8.77 -17.54 -6.95
CA THR A 195 -8.89 -18.66 -5.99
C THR A 195 -9.03 -18.18 -4.55
N TYR A 196 -8.49 -16.99 -4.25
CA TYR A 196 -8.54 -16.34 -2.95
C TYR A 196 -9.72 -15.38 -2.78
N ALA A 197 -10.62 -15.22 -3.76
CA ALA A 197 -11.70 -14.23 -3.70
C ALA A 197 -12.55 -14.40 -2.43
N ALA A 198 -12.99 -15.64 -2.13
CA ALA A 198 -13.77 -15.93 -0.93
C ALA A 198 -12.99 -15.70 0.38
N GLU A 199 -11.67 -15.92 0.39
CA GLU A 199 -10.80 -15.66 1.55
C GLU A 199 -10.75 -14.16 1.84
N VAL A 200 -10.48 -13.34 0.81
CA VAL A 200 -10.26 -11.89 0.96
C VAL A 200 -11.54 -11.09 1.17
N THR A 201 -12.70 -11.62 0.75
CA THR A 201 -14.01 -11.01 1.01
C THR A 201 -14.68 -11.53 2.28
N SER A 202 -14.06 -12.46 3.01
CA SER A 202 -14.59 -12.94 4.29
C SER A 202 -14.60 -11.80 5.31
N GLU A 203 -15.66 -11.71 6.12
CA GLU A 203 -15.70 -10.85 7.30
C GLU A 203 -14.53 -11.12 8.27
N THR A 204 -13.96 -12.33 8.20
CA THR A 204 -12.85 -12.75 9.05
C THR A 204 -11.47 -12.57 8.44
N PHE A 205 -11.39 -11.96 7.25
CA PHE A 205 -10.15 -11.83 6.49
C PHE A 205 -9.01 -11.20 7.30
N ASN A 206 -7.87 -11.88 7.34
CA ASN A 206 -6.66 -11.42 7.99
C ASN A 206 -5.61 -11.06 6.92
N LYS A 207 -5.52 -9.77 6.59
CA LYS A 207 -4.61 -9.26 5.56
C LYS A 207 -3.14 -9.60 5.85
N GLU A 208 -2.68 -9.47 7.10
CA GLU A 208 -1.27 -9.72 7.41
C GLU A 208 -0.92 -11.21 7.28
N ALA A 209 -1.81 -12.10 7.71
CA ALA A 209 -1.63 -13.54 7.51
C ALA A 209 -1.67 -13.91 6.02
N PHE A 210 -2.55 -13.27 5.24
CA PHE A 210 -2.61 -13.45 3.79
C PHE A 210 -1.32 -13.06 3.10
N LEU A 211 -0.77 -11.88 3.43
CA LEU A 211 0.50 -11.41 2.87
C LEU A 211 1.66 -12.31 3.29
N ALA A 212 1.78 -12.62 4.58
CA ALA A 212 2.87 -13.43 5.11
C ALA A 212 2.86 -14.86 4.55
N SER A 213 1.71 -15.54 4.50
CA SER A 213 1.62 -16.91 3.97
C SER A 213 2.05 -17.04 2.51
N ARG A 214 2.09 -15.93 1.76
CA ARG A 214 2.47 -15.87 0.35
C ARG A 214 3.81 -15.17 0.10
N GLY A 215 4.60 -14.88 1.14
CA GLY A 215 5.87 -14.18 0.98
C GLY A 215 5.74 -12.71 0.62
N LEU A 216 4.58 -12.08 0.75
CA LEU A 216 4.32 -10.73 0.24
C LEU A 216 4.65 -9.67 1.30
N THR A 217 5.90 -9.65 1.78
CA THR A 217 6.31 -8.79 2.90
C THR A 217 7.34 -7.71 2.50
N ARG A 218 7.61 -7.56 1.19
CA ARG A 218 8.62 -6.64 0.64
C ARG A 218 8.10 -5.84 -0.56
N GLY A 219 8.90 -4.89 -1.03
CA GLY A 219 8.55 -4.03 -2.15
C GLY A 219 7.22 -3.29 -1.90
N TYR A 220 6.38 -3.20 -2.92
CA TYR A 220 5.07 -2.57 -2.84
C TYR A 220 4.07 -3.31 -1.95
N TRP A 221 4.30 -4.58 -1.62
CA TRP A 221 3.47 -5.30 -0.66
C TRP A 221 3.55 -4.71 0.75
N THR A 222 4.67 -4.06 1.10
CA THR A 222 4.81 -3.35 2.39
C THR A 222 3.84 -2.18 2.51
N GLN A 223 3.48 -1.53 1.41
CA GLN A 223 2.48 -0.44 1.40
C GLN A 223 1.08 -0.95 1.71
N LEU A 224 0.84 -2.25 1.49
CA LEU A 224 -0.40 -2.91 1.84
C LEU A 224 -0.40 -3.41 3.28
N SER A 225 0.73 -3.53 3.96
CA SER A 225 0.77 -3.99 5.36
C SER A 225 0.32 -2.90 6.34
N MET A 226 -0.37 -3.31 7.40
CA MET A 226 -0.79 -2.47 8.53
C MET A 226 0.24 -2.44 9.66
N LEU A 227 1.25 -3.29 9.58
CA LEU A 227 2.27 -3.43 10.62
C LEU A 227 3.20 -2.22 10.59
N ILE A 228 3.65 -1.78 11.76
CA ILE A 228 4.57 -0.66 11.85
C ILE A 228 5.93 -1.15 11.33
N PRO A 229 6.48 -0.58 10.24
CA PRO A 229 7.81 -0.95 9.79
C PRO A 229 8.81 -0.49 10.84
N GLY A 230 9.70 -1.36 11.30
CA GLY A 230 10.70 -0.93 12.26
C GLY A 230 11.86 -0.15 11.62
N PRO A 231 12.56 0.71 12.38
CA PRO A 231 13.67 1.54 11.95
C PRO A 231 14.73 0.77 11.17
N GLY A 232 15.20 1.41 10.11
CA GLY A 232 16.06 0.79 9.11
C GLY A 232 15.29 0.33 7.88
N THR A 233 14.00 -0.02 8.03
CA THR A 233 13.11 -0.02 6.86
C THR A 233 12.80 1.43 6.50
N PRO A 234 13.00 1.85 5.24
CA PRO A 234 12.57 3.17 4.82
C PRO A 234 11.07 3.25 5.05
N ARG A 235 10.66 3.93 6.12
CA ARG A 235 9.30 4.43 6.16
C ARG A 235 9.26 5.49 5.08
N HIS A 236 8.37 5.29 4.13
CA HIS A 236 7.63 6.42 3.60
C HIS A 236 6.50 6.64 4.60
N PRO A 237 6.57 7.62 5.52
CA PRO A 237 5.34 8.22 6.01
C PRO A 237 4.39 8.38 4.83
N ARG A 238 3.09 8.19 5.04
CA ARG A 238 2.14 8.58 3.99
C ARG A 238 2.42 10.05 3.67
N GLY A 239 2.84 10.35 2.44
CA GLY A 239 3.37 11.67 2.08
C GLY A 239 4.89 11.86 2.17
N SER A 240 5.69 10.79 2.28
CA SER A 240 7.14 10.84 2.10
C SER A 240 7.52 10.02 0.90
N THR A 241 8.11 10.68 -0.07
CA THR A 241 8.57 10.16 -1.37
C THR A 241 9.34 8.84 -1.18
N PRO A 242 8.93 7.67 -1.75
CA PRO A 242 9.94 6.72 -2.20
C PRO A 242 10.97 7.53 -2.93
N ALA A 243 12.23 7.49 -2.52
CA ALA A 243 13.25 8.27 -3.19
C ALA A 243 13.13 7.87 -4.66
N LEU A 244 12.48 8.72 -5.47
CA LEU A 244 12.20 8.40 -6.87
C LEU A 244 13.55 8.21 -7.54
N SER A 245 14.56 8.94 -7.06
CA SER A 245 16.00 8.75 -7.29
C SER A 245 16.54 7.32 -7.06
N LEU A 246 15.98 6.50 -6.16
CA LEU A 246 16.31 5.08 -5.95
C LEU A 246 15.42 4.14 -6.79
N LEU A 247 14.20 4.53 -7.13
CA LEU A 247 13.28 3.72 -7.95
C LEU A 247 13.58 3.79 -9.45
N LEU A 248 14.31 4.81 -9.90
CA LEU A 248 14.55 5.12 -11.31
C LEU A 248 15.77 4.41 -11.92
N SER A 249 16.36 3.43 -11.23
CA SER A 249 17.47 2.61 -11.76
C SER A 249 17.15 1.12 -11.65
N GLY A 250 16.31 0.57 -12.55
CA GLY A 250 16.02 -0.87 -12.57
C GLY A 250 14.77 -1.28 -13.33
N ASP A 251 14.43 -2.57 -13.22
CA ASP A 251 13.20 -3.18 -13.71
C ASP A 251 11.98 -2.61 -12.94
N PRO A 252 10.96 -2.03 -13.62
CA PRO A 252 9.77 -1.47 -12.97
C PRO A 252 8.98 -2.50 -12.15
N TYR A 253 9.12 -3.79 -12.44
CA TYR A 253 8.47 -4.87 -11.70
C TYR A 253 9.28 -5.39 -10.52
N GLN A 254 10.50 -4.89 -10.28
CA GLN A 254 11.32 -5.30 -9.14
C GLN A 254 10.60 -5.06 -7.80
N LEU A 255 9.80 -4.00 -7.72
CA LEU A 255 9.02 -3.65 -6.52
C LEU A 255 7.76 -4.50 -6.36
N LEU A 256 7.35 -5.23 -7.40
CA LEU A 256 6.23 -6.17 -7.34
C LEU A 256 6.64 -7.53 -6.75
N GLN A 257 7.93 -7.75 -6.53
CA GLN A 257 8.45 -9.00 -6.01
C GLN A 257 8.12 -9.20 -4.53
N GLY A 258 7.84 -10.46 -4.16
CA GLY A 258 7.76 -10.94 -2.79
C GLY A 258 9.05 -11.66 -2.37
N ASP A 259 8.97 -12.37 -1.25
CA ASP A 259 9.95 -13.35 -0.78
C ASP A 259 9.81 -14.63 -1.61
N GLY A 260 10.59 -14.76 -2.69
CA GLY A 260 10.55 -15.95 -3.54
C GLY A 260 10.78 -15.67 -5.04
N PRO A 261 10.39 -16.61 -5.93
CA PRO A 261 10.50 -16.44 -7.37
C PRO A 261 9.66 -15.27 -7.88
N ALA A 262 9.99 -14.82 -9.09
CA ALA A 262 9.37 -13.63 -9.65
C ALA A 262 7.84 -13.74 -9.70
N VAL A 263 7.12 -12.85 -9.02
CA VAL A 263 5.65 -12.92 -8.94
C VAL A 263 4.99 -12.38 -10.22
N MET A 264 5.67 -11.46 -10.89
CA MET A 264 5.30 -10.98 -12.23
C MET A 264 6.11 -11.68 -13.32
N PRO A 265 5.45 -12.32 -14.30
CA PRO A 265 6.13 -12.89 -15.47
C PRO A 265 6.77 -11.81 -16.34
N PRO A 266 7.71 -12.16 -17.24
CA PRO A 266 8.19 -11.22 -18.26
C PRO A 266 7.04 -10.75 -19.16
N VAL A 267 7.20 -9.57 -19.78
CA VAL A 267 6.19 -9.02 -20.69
C VAL A 267 6.05 -9.92 -21.93
N PRO A 268 4.82 -10.32 -22.31
CA PRO A 268 4.61 -11.06 -23.55
C PRO A 268 5.15 -10.30 -24.77
N PRO A 269 5.77 -10.99 -25.75
CA PRO A 269 6.34 -10.34 -26.93
C PRO A 269 5.25 -9.73 -27.83
N ASP A 270 4.09 -10.38 -27.90
CA ASP A 270 2.94 -9.92 -28.67
C ASP A 270 2.05 -8.99 -27.82
N PRO A 271 1.67 -7.81 -28.33
CA PRO A 271 0.66 -6.98 -27.66
C PRO A 271 -0.70 -7.69 -27.60
N PRO A 272 -1.61 -7.26 -26.71
CA PRO A 272 -2.97 -7.78 -26.67
C PRO A 272 -3.65 -7.70 -28.04
N ARG A 273 -4.15 -8.83 -28.54
CA ARG A 273 -4.85 -8.90 -29.83
C ARG A 273 -6.28 -8.36 -29.77
N ALA A 274 -6.85 -8.31 -28.57
CA ALA A 274 -8.20 -7.85 -28.28
C ALA A 274 -8.23 -7.13 -26.92
N LEU A 275 -9.28 -6.34 -26.70
CA LEU A 275 -9.52 -5.71 -25.41
C LEU A 275 -9.95 -6.76 -24.38
N PHE A 276 -9.36 -6.72 -23.18
CA PHE A 276 -9.74 -7.61 -22.08
C PHE A 276 -11.10 -7.23 -21.49
N GLY A 277 -12.02 -8.21 -21.45
CA GLY A 277 -13.34 -8.04 -20.83
C GLY A 277 -13.38 -8.43 -19.35
N SER A 278 -12.35 -9.12 -18.86
CA SER A 278 -12.29 -9.62 -17.49
C SER A 278 -10.85 -9.73 -16.96
N TRP A 279 -10.73 -9.86 -15.63
CA TRP A 279 -9.45 -10.20 -14.99
C TRP A 279 -8.88 -11.53 -15.50
N GLN A 280 -9.74 -12.51 -15.80
CA GLN A 280 -9.33 -13.81 -16.34
C GLN A 280 -8.58 -13.65 -17.67
N ASP A 281 -9.10 -12.80 -18.56
CA ASP A 281 -8.49 -12.58 -19.89
C ASP A 281 -7.10 -11.95 -19.75
N TYR A 282 -6.99 -10.94 -18.89
CA TYR A 282 -5.71 -10.30 -18.60
C TYR A 282 -4.70 -11.29 -17.99
N TYR A 283 -5.10 -12.07 -16.98
CA TYR A 283 -4.23 -13.04 -16.33
C TYR A 283 -3.74 -14.11 -17.30
N THR A 284 -4.64 -14.63 -18.12
CA THR A 284 -4.33 -15.63 -19.15
C THR A 284 -3.31 -15.09 -20.15
N TRP A 285 -3.54 -13.87 -20.66
CA TRP A 285 -2.60 -13.22 -21.58
C TRP A 285 -1.26 -12.89 -20.92
N ARG A 286 -1.27 -12.44 -19.66
CA ARG A 286 -0.07 -12.03 -18.93
C ARG A 286 0.78 -13.21 -18.45
N GLY A 287 0.24 -14.43 -18.50
CA GLY A 287 0.87 -15.65 -17.98
C GLY A 287 0.77 -15.79 -16.46
N LEU A 288 -0.25 -15.19 -15.85
CA LEU A 288 -0.51 -15.23 -14.41
C LEU A 288 -1.54 -16.31 -14.06
N SER A 289 -1.29 -17.04 -12.99
CA SER A 289 -2.30 -17.91 -12.35
C SER A 289 -3.31 -17.06 -11.58
N LEU A 290 -4.57 -17.50 -11.51
CA LEU A 290 -5.62 -16.86 -10.69
C LEU A 290 -5.39 -16.96 -9.18
N ASP A 291 -4.40 -17.75 -8.76
CA ASP A 291 -3.91 -17.77 -7.38
C ASP A 291 -2.93 -16.64 -7.08
N SER A 292 -2.38 -16.00 -8.12
CA SER A 292 -1.46 -14.89 -7.99
C SER A 292 -2.20 -13.63 -7.52
N PRO A 293 -1.77 -12.98 -6.43
CA PRO A 293 -2.46 -11.81 -5.86
C PRO A 293 -2.14 -10.49 -6.57
N MET A 294 -1.56 -10.52 -7.78
CA MET A 294 -1.12 -9.32 -8.51
C MET A 294 -2.24 -8.31 -8.78
N ALA A 295 -3.49 -8.76 -8.76
CA ALA A 295 -4.66 -7.91 -8.98
C ALA A 295 -4.71 -6.79 -7.95
N VAL A 296 -4.19 -7.03 -6.73
CA VAL A 296 -4.16 -6.02 -5.67
C VAL A 296 -3.28 -4.83 -6.03
N LEU A 297 -2.12 -5.04 -6.64
CA LEU A 297 -1.21 -3.96 -7.06
C LEU A 297 -1.55 -3.41 -8.45
N LEU A 298 -2.06 -4.26 -9.34
CA LEU A 298 -2.43 -3.90 -10.72
C LEU A 298 -3.83 -3.28 -10.85
N THR A 299 -4.61 -3.23 -9.76
CA THR A 299 -5.98 -2.68 -9.80
C THR A 299 -6.01 -1.27 -10.37
N TYR A 300 -5.05 -0.41 -10.00
CA TYR A 300 -5.01 0.98 -10.45
C TYR A 300 -4.74 1.12 -11.96
N PRO A 301 -3.64 0.58 -12.53
CA PRO A 301 -3.40 0.66 -13.96
C PRO A 301 -4.47 -0.07 -14.77
N LEU A 302 -4.96 -1.23 -14.33
CA LEU A 302 -6.02 -1.93 -15.07
C LEU A 302 -7.37 -1.23 -15.01
N THR A 303 -7.67 -0.51 -13.92
CA THR A 303 -8.85 0.38 -13.86
C THR A 303 -8.72 1.51 -14.88
N VAL A 304 -7.55 2.16 -14.96
CA VAL A 304 -7.30 3.20 -15.99
C VAL A 304 -7.45 2.63 -17.40
N TYR A 305 -6.86 1.46 -17.67
CA TYR A 305 -7.02 0.75 -18.93
C TYR A 305 -8.49 0.48 -19.24
N TYR A 306 -9.25 -0.07 -18.29
CA TYR A 306 -10.67 -0.38 -18.45
C TYR A 306 -11.53 0.87 -18.68
N VAL A 307 -11.23 1.98 -18.01
CA VAL A 307 -11.87 3.27 -18.24
C VAL A 307 -11.66 3.73 -19.68
N ILE A 308 -10.41 3.70 -20.18
CA ILE A 308 -10.06 4.14 -21.53
C ILE A 308 -10.71 3.24 -22.61
N THR A 309 -10.73 1.93 -22.37
CA THR A 309 -11.08 0.95 -23.40
C THR A 309 -12.55 0.55 -23.42
N HIS A 310 -13.25 0.65 -22.29
CA HIS A 310 -14.64 0.22 -22.15
C HIS A 310 -15.55 1.34 -21.68
N LEU A 311 -15.31 1.91 -20.49
CA LEU A 311 -16.28 2.83 -19.87
C LEU A 311 -16.45 4.14 -20.64
N VAL A 312 -15.34 4.76 -21.08
CA VAL A 312 -15.40 6.01 -21.83
C VAL A 312 -16.02 5.82 -23.22
N PRO A 313 -15.61 4.83 -24.03
CA PRO A 313 -16.28 4.57 -25.32
C PRO A 313 -17.78 4.28 -25.20
N GLN A 314 -18.21 3.60 -24.12
CA GLN A 314 -19.62 3.27 -23.89
C GLN A 314 -20.43 4.47 -23.39
N SER A 315 -19.89 5.26 -22.47
CA SER A 315 -20.62 6.34 -21.80
C SER A 315 -20.48 7.69 -22.49
N PHE A 316 -19.38 7.89 -23.23
CA PHE A 316 -18.98 9.14 -23.88
C PHE A 316 -18.39 8.87 -25.28
N PRO A 317 -19.14 8.21 -26.20
CA PRO A 317 -18.65 7.84 -27.52
C PRO A 317 -18.14 9.04 -28.35
N GLU A 318 -18.67 10.22 -28.12
CA GLU A 318 -18.29 11.48 -28.77
C GLU A 318 -16.84 11.91 -28.47
N LEU A 319 -16.25 11.46 -27.36
CA LEU A 319 -14.85 11.76 -27.04
C LEU A 319 -13.87 11.02 -27.97
N ASN A 320 -14.34 9.97 -28.65
CA ASN A 320 -13.61 9.15 -29.59
C ASN A 320 -12.20 8.77 -29.08
N ILE A 321 -12.13 8.41 -27.79
CA ILE A 321 -10.87 8.34 -27.05
C ILE A 321 -9.92 7.27 -27.61
N GLN A 322 -10.47 6.18 -28.15
CA GLN A 322 -9.70 5.09 -28.75
C GLN A 322 -8.92 5.51 -30.01
N ASN A 323 -9.33 6.58 -30.68
CA ASN A 323 -8.65 7.10 -31.87
C ASN A 323 -7.59 8.17 -31.55
N LYS A 324 -7.44 8.56 -30.28
CA LYS A 324 -6.43 9.54 -29.87
C LYS A 324 -5.05 8.89 -29.80
N GLN A 325 -4.06 9.55 -30.42
CA GLN A 325 -2.65 9.11 -30.36
C GLN A 325 -1.95 9.52 -29.05
N SER A 326 -2.56 10.41 -28.27
CA SER A 326 -2.05 10.86 -26.99
C SER A 326 -3.21 11.13 -26.03
N LEU A 327 -3.06 10.76 -24.75
CA LEU A 327 -4.03 11.02 -23.71
C LEU A 327 -3.36 11.69 -22.51
N LYS A 328 -3.93 12.81 -22.07
CA LYS A 328 -3.65 13.45 -20.79
C LYS A 328 -4.73 13.08 -19.78
N ILE A 329 -4.34 12.39 -18.72
CA ILE A 329 -5.24 11.89 -17.68
C ILE A 329 -4.82 12.48 -16.35
N HIS A 330 -5.75 13.14 -15.68
CA HIS A 330 -5.54 13.59 -14.30
C HIS A 330 -6.06 12.52 -13.34
N VAL A 331 -5.21 12.02 -12.45
CA VAL A 331 -5.57 11.09 -11.37
C VAL A 331 -5.68 11.91 -10.09
N VAL A 332 -6.88 12.03 -9.53
CA VAL A 332 -7.19 12.96 -8.43
C VAL A 332 -7.32 12.24 -7.10
N GLU A 333 -6.84 12.86 -6.03
CA GLU A 333 -6.68 12.28 -4.68
C GLU A 333 -5.80 11.01 -4.65
N ALA A 334 -4.81 10.99 -5.55
CA ALA A 334 -4.10 9.79 -5.96
C ALA A 334 -2.94 9.37 -5.03
N GLY A 335 -3.08 9.58 -3.72
CA GLY A 335 -2.00 9.33 -2.77
C GLY A 335 -1.54 7.87 -2.75
N LYS A 336 -2.48 6.92 -2.67
CA LYS A 336 -2.17 5.48 -2.63
C LYS A 336 -1.67 4.98 -3.99
N GLU A 337 -2.25 5.52 -5.06
CA GLU A 337 -1.90 5.22 -6.44
C GLU A 337 -0.46 5.68 -6.75
N PHE A 338 -0.08 6.86 -6.25
CA PHE A 338 1.26 7.41 -6.42
C PHE A 338 2.32 6.63 -5.64
N ASP A 339 1.99 6.10 -4.46
CA ASP A 339 2.88 5.20 -3.72
C ASP A 339 3.26 3.95 -4.55
N LEU A 340 2.40 3.57 -5.51
CA LEU A 340 2.60 2.46 -6.43
C LEU A 340 2.97 2.90 -7.85
N VAL A 341 3.50 4.12 -8.05
CA VAL A 341 3.62 4.73 -9.40
C VAL A 341 4.30 3.84 -10.46
N MET A 342 5.26 2.98 -10.09
CA MET A 342 5.93 2.10 -11.06
C MET A 342 4.99 1.05 -11.67
N VAL A 343 3.88 0.69 -11.00
CA VAL A 343 2.92 -0.28 -11.56
C VAL A 343 2.17 0.29 -12.77
N PHE A 344 2.10 1.62 -12.91
CA PHE A 344 1.52 2.27 -14.08
C PHE A 344 2.33 2.04 -15.36
N TRP A 345 3.55 1.51 -15.25
CA TRP A 345 4.29 0.96 -16.38
C TRP A 345 3.46 -0.03 -17.21
N GLU A 346 2.60 -0.82 -16.57
CA GLU A 346 1.75 -1.80 -17.26
C GLU A 346 0.89 -1.15 -18.36
N LEU A 347 0.54 0.13 -18.22
CA LEU A 347 -0.19 0.86 -19.27
C LEU A 347 0.61 1.01 -20.58
N LEU A 348 1.94 1.10 -20.52
CA LEU A 348 2.79 1.08 -21.73
C LEU A 348 2.81 -0.27 -22.43
N VAL A 349 2.58 -1.34 -21.67
CA VAL A 349 2.46 -2.68 -22.21
C VAL A 349 1.09 -2.86 -22.88
N LEU A 350 0.04 -2.37 -22.24
CA LEU A 350 -1.35 -2.53 -22.65
C LEU A 350 -1.77 -1.59 -23.79
N LEU A 351 -1.23 -0.37 -23.81
CA LEU A 351 -1.59 0.68 -24.77
C LEU A 351 -0.34 1.16 -25.54
N PRO A 352 0.39 0.27 -26.24
CA PRO A 352 1.68 0.60 -26.88
C PRO A 352 1.56 1.56 -28.09
N HIS A 353 0.36 2.01 -28.42
CA HIS A 353 0.07 2.89 -29.54
C HIS A 353 -0.33 4.32 -29.09
N VAL A 354 -0.47 4.54 -27.78
CA VAL A 354 -0.96 5.79 -27.19
C VAL A 354 0.16 6.40 -26.35
N ALA A 355 0.51 7.66 -26.61
CA ALA A 355 1.38 8.42 -25.71
C ALA A 355 0.57 8.85 -24.47
N LEU A 356 1.02 8.45 -23.28
CA LEU A 356 0.26 8.68 -22.04
C LEU A 356 0.92 9.74 -21.17
N GLU A 357 0.13 10.68 -20.68
CA GLU A 357 0.51 11.60 -19.61
C GLU A 357 -0.44 11.39 -18.43
N LEU A 358 0.11 10.96 -17.30
CA LEU A 358 -0.62 10.85 -16.02
C LEU A 358 -0.18 11.98 -15.09
N GLN A 359 -1.13 12.82 -14.71
CA GLN A 359 -0.91 13.87 -13.72
C GLN A 359 -1.59 13.48 -12.41
N PHE A 360 -0.80 13.13 -11.39
CA PHE A 360 -1.26 12.84 -10.04
C PHE A 360 -1.48 14.15 -9.30
N VAL A 361 -2.70 14.36 -8.79
CA VAL A 361 -3.12 15.62 -8.17
C VAL A 361 -3.78 15.34 -6.82
N GLY A 362 -3.36 16.02 -5.77
CA GLY A 362 -3.98 15.91 -4.45
C GLY A 362 -3.16 16.51 -3.32
N ASP A 363 -3.83 16.97 -2.27
CA ASP A 363 -3.23 17.48 -1.03
C ASP A 363 -2.55 16.39 -0.18
N GLY A 364 -2.91 15.13 -0.39
CA GLY A 364 -2.27 13.97 0.26
C GLY A 364 -0.96 13.50 -0.39
N LEU A 365 -0.51 14.12 -1.48
CA LEU A 365 0.76 13.79 -2.12
C LEU A 365 1.94 14.42 -1.35
N PRO A 366 3.15 13.81 -1.41
CA PRO A 366 4.34 14.39 -0.75
C PRO A 366 4.61 15.82 -1.25
N PRO A 367 4.73 16.82 -0.36
CA PRO A 367 5.03 18.20 -0.75
C PRO A 367 6.33 18.32 -1.56
N ASP A 368 7.35 17.52 -1.22
CA ASP A 368 8.65 17.48 -1.92
C ASP A 368 8.55 16.97 -3.36
N SER A 369 7.43 16.30 -3.69
CA SER A 369 7.14 15.82 -5.04
C SER A 369 6.35 16.83 -5.89
N ASP A 370 5.91 17.97 -5.34
CA ASP A 370 5.16 18.96 -6.13
C ASP A 370 5.97 19.43 -7.35
N GLN A 371 5.31 19.53 -8.50
CA GLN A 371 5.89 19.93 -9.78
C GLN A 371 6.96 18.97 -10.34
N GLN A 372 7.20 17.82 -9.72
CA GLN A 372 8.07 16.81 -10.29
C GLN A 372 7.47 16.22 -11.57
N HIS A 373 8.35 15.93 -12.52
CA HIS A 373 8.02 15.29 -13.78
C HIS A 373 9.08 14.23 -14.09
N PHE A 374 8.63 13.05 -14.52
CA PHE A 374 9.53 12.00 -14.96
C PHE A 374 8.87 11.19 -16.08
N THR A 375 9.68 10.51 -16.87
CA THR A 375 9.20 9.71 -18.01
C THR A 375 9.63 8.27 -17.82
N LEU A 376 8.69 7.36 -17.99
CA LEU A 376 8.95 5.92 -18.08
C LEU A 376 8.96 5.54 -19.56
N GLN A 377 10.05 4.92 -20.04
CA GLN A 377 10.25 4.61 -21.48
C GLN A 377 10.53 3.14 -21.73
N ARG A 378 9.84 2.53 -22.70
CA ARG A 378 10.04 1.13 -23.13
C ARG A 378 11.08 1.01 -24.26
N ASP A 379 12.36 0.84 -23.89
CA ASP A 379 13.49 0.67 -24.83
C ASP A 379 13.80 -0.81 -25.16
N GLY A 380 12.94 -1.48 -25.92
CA GLY A 380 13.15 -2.89 -26.28
C GLY A 380 12.85 -3.85 -25.12
N PRO A 381 13.43 -5.08 -25.07
CA PRO A 381 13.24 -6.01 -23.97
C PRO A 381 13.96 -5.59 -22.67
N GLU A 382 14.82 -4.57 -22.72
CA GLU A 382 15.44 -3.96 -21.55
C GLU A 382 14.87 -2.56 -21.30
N VAL A 383 14.96 -2.11 -20.05
CA VAL A 383 14.42 -0.82 -19.60
C VAL A 383 15.54 0.20 -19.64
N SER A 384 15.30 1.35 -20.27
CA SER A 384 16.13 2.54 -20.06
C SER A 384 15.25 3.62 -19.42
N VAL A 385 15.57 3.96 -18.19
CA VAL A 385 15.07 5.19 -17.55
C VAL A 385 16.12 6.24 -17.86
N ARG A 386 15.87 7.08 -18.87
CA ARG A 386 16.81 8.16 -19.20
C ARG A 386 16.74 9.23 -18.12
N PRO A 387 17.84 9.50 -17.38
CA PRO A 387 17.94 10.73 -16.63
C PRO A 387 18.14 11.84 -17.65
N GLY A 388 17.06 12.55 -17.97
CA GLY A 388 17.15 13.87 -18.56
C GLY A 388 17.73 14.84 -17.53
N SER A 389 19.05 14.82 -17.36
CA SER A 389 19.86 15.97 -16.90
C SER A 389 19.55 16.58 -15.53
N GLY A 390 19.87 15.85 -14.45
CA GLY A 390 20.18 16.42 -13.14
C GLY A 390 19.07 17.25 -12.49
N VAL A 391 19.32 17.69 -11.26
CA VAL A 391 18.66 18.88 -10.75
C VAL A 391 19.20 20.04 -11.58
N SER A 392 18.53 20.34 -12.69
CA SER A 392 18.65 21.63 -13.37
C SER A 392 17.26 22.08 -13.72
N ALA A 393 16.84 23.16 -13.09
CA ALA A 393 15.83 24.03 -13.63
C ALA A 393 16.27 24.42 -15.06
N ARG A 394 15.74 23.72 -16.07
CA ARG A 394 15.47 24.35 -17.35
C ARG A 394 13.98 24.55 -17.43
N LEU A 395 13.58 25.81 -17.24
CA LEU A 395 12.33 26.33 -17.77
C LEU A 395 12.28 25.93 -19.25
N SER A 396 11.47 24.94 -19.61
CA SER A 396 11.06 24.78 -21.00
C SER A 396 10.04 25.88 -21.30
N SER A 397 10.54 27.08 -21.59
CA SER A 397 9.77 28.07 -22.33
C SER A 397 9.64 27.56 -23.76
N SER A 398 8.40 27.38 -24.19
CA SER A 398 7.91 27.10 -25.56
C SER A 398 8.10 25.70 -26.18
N THR A 399 6.92 25.15 -26.53
CA THR A 399 6.57 24.29 -27.68
C THR A 399 6.97 22.81 -27.70
N LYS A 400 5.98 21.96 -27.39
CA LYS A 400 5.74 20.58 -27.89
C LYS A 400 6.99 19.71 -28.07
N GLU A 401 7.41 19.01 -27.03
CA GLU A 401 7.97 17.67 -27.23
C GLU A 401 6.82 16.66 -27.17
N LYS A 402 6.42 16.16 -28.36
CA LYS A 402 5.58 14.97 -28.46
C LYS A 402 6.38 13.82 -27.83
N GLY A 403 5.94 13.35 -26.65
CA GLY A 403 6.40 12.05 -26.14
C GLY A 403 6.22 10.99 -27.22
N GLY A 404 7.22 10.12 -27.37
CA GLY A 404 7.14 9.02 -28.33
C GLY A 404 5.96 8.11 -27.98
N ARG A 405 5.47 7.31 -28.94
CA ARG A 405 4.37 6.33 -28.73
C ARG A 405 4.68 5.23 -27.68
N ARG A 406 5.83 5.32 -26.98
CA ARG A 406 6.33 4.35 -25.99
C ARG A 406 6.67 5.00 -24.64
N ASP A 407 6.28 6.26 -24.46
CA ASP A 407 6.60 7.04 -23.27
C ASP A 407 5.36 7.24 -22.40
N LEU A 408 5.53 7.07 -21.09
CA LEU A 408 4.56 7.41 -20.07
C LEU A 408 5.12 8.56 -19.25
N GLN A 409 4.55 9.75 -19.43
CA GLN A 409 4.91 10.93 -18.67
C GLN A 409 4.13 10.95 -17.36
N ILE A 410 4.85 11.07 -16.24
CA ILE A 410 4.27 11.23 -14.91
C ILE A 410 4.52 12.66 -14.45
N LYS A 411 3.46 13.32 -13.97
CA LYS A 411 3.52 14.65 -13.35
C LYS A 411 2.84 14.62 -12.00
N VAL A 412 3.34 15.42 -11.07
CA VAL A 412 2.83 15.46 -9.70
C VAL A 412 2.43 16.89 -9.33
N SER A 413 1.28 17.03 -8.68
CA SER A 413 0.77 18.31 -8.19
C SER A 413 0.20 18.12 -6.79
N ALA A 414 0.98 18.48 -5.77
CA ALA A 414 0.64 18.29 -4.35
C ALA A 414 -0.29 19.38 -3.83
N ARG A 415 -1.40 19.60 -4.55
CA ARG A 415 -2.34 20.70 -4.32
C ARG A 415 -3.77 20.22 -4.59
N PRO A 416 -4.79 20.87 -4.01
CA PRO A 416 -6.18 20.62 -4.36
C PRO A 416 -6.44 20.76 -5.86
N TYR A 417 -7.25 19.85 -6.43
CA TYR A 417 -7.50 19.80 -7.87
C TYR A 417 -8.08 21.10 -8.45
N HIS A 418 -8.93 21.79 -7.69
CA HIS A 418 -9.53 23.07 -8.11
C HIS A 418 -8.50 24.22 -8.24
N LEU A 419 -7.30 24.06 -7.69
CA LEU A 419 -6.19 25.02 -7.83
C LEU A 419 -5.25 24.65 -8.98
N LEU A 420 -5.48 23.52 -9.66
CA LEU A 420 -4.62 23.07 -10.73
C LEU A 420 -4.81 23.96 -11.96
N GLN A 421 -3.73 24.64 -12.35
CA GLN A 421 -3.67 25.43 -13.59
C GLN A 421 -2.99 24.59 -14.67
N GLY A 422 -3.58 24.53 -15.86
CA GLY A 422 -3.01 23.78 -16.97
C GLY A 422 -3.99 23.54 -18.11
N PRO A 423 -3.52 22.91 -19.21
CA PRO A 423 -4.38 22.51 -20.30
C PRO A 423 -5.42 21.49 -19.79
N LYS A 424 -6.65 21.59 -20.31
CA LYS A 424 -7.73 20.67 -19.98
C LYS A 424 -7.30 19.22 -20.29
N PRO A 425 -7.46 18.27 -19.34
CA PRO A 425 -7.16 16.87 -19.60
C PRO A 425 -8.19 16.25 -20.54
N ASP A 426 -7.81 15.13 -21.15
CA ASP A 426 -8.75 14.26 -21.87
C ASP A 426 -9.66 13.50 -20.91
N LEU A 427 -9.12 13.09 -19.75
CA LEU A 427 -9.86 12.39 -18.70
C LEU A 427 -9.47 12.89 -17.31
N VAL A 428 -10.44 12.92 -16.41
CA VAL A 428 -10.22 13.08 -14.98
C VAL A 428 -10.72 11.82 -14.30
N ILE A 429 -9.81 11.10 -13.65
CA ILE A 429 -10.11 9.88 -12.89
C ILE A 429 -9.98 10.25 -11.42
N GLY A 430 -11.12 10.38 -10.75
CA GLY A 430 -11.20 10.61 -9.32
C GLY A 430 -11.28 9.29 -8.55
N LYS A 431 -11.00 9.40 -7.24
CA LYS A 431 -10.94 8.31 -6.27
C LYS A 431 -12.07 7.29 -6.41
N SER A 432 -11.67 6.02 -6.48
CA SER A 432 -12.45 4.92 -5.94
C SER A 432 -12.09 4.81 -4.45
N LEU A 433 -13.05 4.96 -3.56
CA LEU A 433 -12.82 4.86 -2.12
C LEU A 433 -12.61 3.38 -1.78
N GLY A 434 -11.34 2.95 -1.72
CA GLY A 434 -10.91 1.64 -1.23
C GLY A 434 -10.04 1.76 0.02
#